data_AF-A0A8R2H393-F1
#
_entry.id   AF-A0A8R2H393-F1
#
_cell.length_a   1.000
_cell.length_b   1.000
_cell.length_c   1.000
_cell.angle_alpha   90.00
_cell.angle_beta   90.00
_cell.angle_gamma   90.00
#
_symmetry.space_group_name_H-M   'P 1'
#
loop_
_entity.id
_entity.type
_entity.pdbx_description
1 polymer ?
#
loop_
_entity_poly.entity_id
_entity_poly.type
_entity_poly.pdbx_seq_one_letter_code
_entity_poly.pdbx_strand_id
1 'polypeptide(L)'
;MANKINMKCKNMLLEYEQMQNLDDIIYSLSEDETSLIRTRHEEFVKSISLITLDRSSPITLTTVAGNIFAELLSKKILSMEAITRGIDAVLKDWNDYLMDYPQFFSYIAAIIAPLLISQNAFFDFNNLKDCCTSIRPDNSPKFFIEVLNKILSSKETQNIKEQLSGILWIYNKWLASEYVPLDIFMPDNQINKYFENDRIGAFLLSIAIYDKLKVTDSRVLYNVLHSWISTNISAEIIKCRQFVRALTIAIIIASLNSKLSYEDFFDHVHVKLLTYYIWSEPLPEPEIQAREVQCLYGIQIMSAALQYPRGMVLRLFHKLYQDSVISKESFEIWKKDDKFNAGFDEDLETKNMIVVVLNPFFISLEPNDSDED
;
A
#
# COMPACT_ATOMS: atom_id res chain seq x y z
N MET A 1 -24.45 4.43 -31.85
CA MET A 1 -24.63 3.29 -30.92
C MET A 1 -24.13 3.63 -29.52
N ALA A 2 -22.91 4.16 -29.38
CA ALA A 2 -22.37 4.71 -28.12
C ALA A 2 -23.34 5.66 -27.38
N ASN A 3 -24.01 6.58 -28.09
CA ASN A 3 -25.00 7.48 -27.48
C ASN A 3 -26.18 6.75 -26.80
N LYS A 4 -26.60 5.57 -27.31
CA LYS A 4 -27.69 4.79 -26.71
C LYS A 4 -27.22 4.11 -25.41
N ILE A 5 -25.98 3.59 -25.39
CA ILE A 5 -25.36 3.01 -24.20
C ILE A 5 -25.18 4.09 -23.13
N ASN A 6 -24.65 5.26 -23.51
CA ASN A 6 -24.48 6.38 -22.58
C ASN A 6 -25.81 6.84 -21.95
N MET A 7 -26.89 6.96 -22.75
CA MET A 7 -28.22 7.27 -22.20
C MET A 7 -28.71 6.20 -21.22
N LYS A 8 -28.58 4.91 -21.57
CA LYS A 8 -28.99 3.81 -20.66
C LYS A 8 -28.18 3.84 -19.36
N CYS A 9 -26.86 3.99 -19.43
CA CYS A 9 -25.97 4.10 -18.27
C CYS A 9 -26.29 5.33 -17.40
N LYS A 10 -26.63 6.46 -18.02
CA LYS A 10 -26.98 7.68 -17.29
C LYS A 10 -28.28 7.50 -16.49
N ASN A 11 -29.28 6.86 -17.07
CA ASN A 11 -30.54 6.57 -16.39
C ASN A 11 -30.32 5.61 -15.23
N MET A 12 -29.53 4.55 -15.43
CA MET A 12 -29.17 3.60 -14.37
C MET A 12 -28.49 4.27 -13.18
N LEU A 13 -27.53 5.17 -13.42
CA LEU A 13 -26.89 5.91 -12.33
C LEU A 13 -27.88 6.80 -11.58
N LEU A 14 -28.82 7.45 -12.29
CA LEU A 14 -29.85 8.27 -11.65
C LEU A 14 -30.81 7.44 -10.79
N GLU A 15 -31.24 6.28 -11.28
CA GLU A 15 -32.09 5.35 -10.55
C GLU A 15 -31.35 4.79 -9.33
N TYR A 16 -30.09 4.39 -9.49
CA TYR A 16 -29.25 3.93 -8.39
C TYR A 16 -29.05 5.02 -7.32
N GLU A 17 -28.79 6.27 -7.73
CA GLU A 17 -28.66 7.39 -6.78
C GLU A 17 -29.91 7.56 -5.92
N GLN A 18 -31.10 7.37 -6.50
CA GLN A 18 -32.39 7.55 -5.82
C GLN A 18 -32.77 6.35 -4.95
N MET A 19 -32.57 5.13 -5.45
CA MET A 19 -33.11 3.91 -4.84
C MET A 19 -32.04 3.09 -4.11
N GLN A 20 -30.76 3.35 -4.35
CA GLN A 20 -29.62 2.54 -3.89
C GLN A 20 -29.81 1.05 -4.20
N ASN A 21 -30.41 0.74 -5.36
CA ASN A 21 -30.72 -0.61 -5.81
C ASN A 21 -29.99 -0.93 -7.11
N LEU A 22 -29.32 -2.09 -7.15
CA LEU A 22 -28.63 -2.63 -8.33
C LEU A 22 -29.49 -3.50 -9.23
N ASP A 23 -30.69 -3.91 -8.82
CA ASP A 23 -31.48 -4.93 -9.53
C ASP A 23 -31.68 -4.58 -11.02
N ASP A 24 -31.98 -3.33 -11.35
CA ASP A 24 -32.18 -2.88 -12.73
C ASP A 24 -30.89 -2.92 -13.56
N ILE A 25 -29.75 -2.61 -12.92
CA ILE A 25 -28.42 -2.70 -13.53
C ILE A 25 -28.06 -4.17 -13.77
N ILE A 26 -28.27 -5.02 -12.78
CA ILE A 26 -28.05 -6.47 -12.84
C ILE A 26 -28.89 -7.08 -13.95
N TYR A 27 -30.20 -6.83 -13.95
CA TYR A 27 -31.13 -7.30 -14.97
C TYR A 27 -30.67 -6.90 -16.37
N SER A 28 -30.29 -5.63 -16.55
CA SER A 28 -29.82 -5.12 -17.84
C SER A 28 -28.48 -5.69 -18.32
N LEU A 29 -27.62 -6.13 -17.40
CA LEU A 29 -26.31 -6.71 -17.72
C LEU A 29 -26.35 -8.23 -17.88
N SER A 30 -27.38 -8.91 -17.33
CA SER A 30 -27.39 -10.39 -17.29
C SER A 30 -28.60 -11.03 -17.97
N GLU A 31 -29.80 -10.46 -17.83
CA GLU A 31 -31.07 -11.11 -18.20
C GLU A 31 -31.73 -10.48 -19.42
N ASP A 32 -31.72 -9.14 -19.55
CA ASP A 32 -32.38 -8.43 -20.65
C ASP A 32 -31.70 -8.69 -22.00
N GLU A 33 -32.29 -9.56 -22.82
CA GLU A 33 -31.76 -9.90 -24.14
C GLU A 33 -31.76 -8.73 -25.13
N THR A 34 -32.59 -7.73 -24.89
CA THR A 34 -32.65 -6.53 -25.72
C THR A 34 -31.62 -5.48 -25.31
N SER A 35 -30.97 -5.69 -24.15
CA SER A 35 -29.97 -4.78 -23.61
C SER A 35 -28.67 -4.81 -24.40
N LEU A 36 -28.30 -3.67 -24.97
CA LEU A 36 -27.02 -3.51 -25.66
C LEU A 36 -25.81 -3.69 -24.74
N ILE A 37 -25.96 -3.50 -23.42
CA ILE A 37 -24.85 -3.60 -22.46
C ILE A 37 -24.59 -5.02 -21.99
N ARG A 38 -25.54 -5.96 -22.15
CA ARG A 38 -25.41 -7.38 -21.76
C ARG A 38 -24.19 -8.09 -22.39
N THR A 39 -23.76 -7.63 -23.56
CA THR A 39 -22.60 -8.18 -24.27
C THR A 39 -21.44 -7.20 -24.38
N ARG A 40 -21.55 -6.00 -23.79
CA ARG A 40 -20.62 -4.88 -23.96
C ARG A 40 -20.19 -4.33 -22.60
N HIS A 41 -19.76 -5.23 -21.72
CA HIS A 41 -19.36 -4.91 -20.35
C HIS A 41 -18.22 -3.89 -20.27
N GLU A 42 -17.23 -3.96 -21.16
CA GLU A 42 -16.15 -2.96 -21.23
C GLU A 42 -16.69 -1.55 -21.51
N GLU A 43 -17.61 -1.44 -22.47
CA GLU A 43 -18.22 -0.16 -22.80
C GLU A 43 -19.15 0.35 -21.70
N PHE A 44 -19.85 -0.54 -21.00
CA PHE A 44 -20.60 -0.18 -19.81
C PHE A 44 -19.67 0.47 -18.76
N VAL A 45 -18.53 -0.17 -18.45
CA VAL A 45 -17.56 0.36 -17.48
C VAL A 45 -17.01 1.71 -17.94
N LYS A 46 -16.62 1.84 -19.21
CA LYS A 46 -16.16 3.11 -19.79
C LYS A 46 -17.23 4.20 -19.68
N SER A 47 -18.46 3.90 -20.11
CA SER A 47 -19.58 4.84 -20.11
C SER A 47 -19.93 5.33 -18.71
N ILE A 48 -20.08 4.43 -17.74
CA ILE A 48 -20.37 4.78 -16.34
C ILE A 48 -19.27 5.68 -15.77
N SER A 49 -17.99 5.30 -15.97
CA SER A 49 -16.85 6.09 -15.49
C SER A 49 -16.88 7.52 -16.05
N LEU A 50 -17.11 7.68 -17.36
CA LEU A 50 -17.16 9.01 -17.98
C LEU A 50 -18.35 9.85 -17.53
N ILE A 51 -19.55 9.25 -17.44
CA ILE A 51 -20.76 9.96 -17.01
C ILE A 51 -20.61 10.53 -15.59
N THR A 52 -19.84 9.87 -14.73
CA THR A 52 -19.57 10.36 -13.37
C THR A 52 -18.63 11.56 -13.32
N LEU A 53 -17.85 11.83 -14.37
CA LEU A 53 -16.97 13.01 -14.45
C LEU A 53 -17.76 14.29 -14.74
N ASP A 54 -18.82 14.22 -15.56
CA ASP A 54 -19.57 15.37 -16.08
C ASP A 54 -20.58 15.98 -15.08
N ARG A 55 -20.45 15.70 -13.78
CA ARG A 55 -21.45 16.04 -12.74
C ARG A 55 -20.87 16.94 -11.64
N SER A 56 -21.76 17.54 -10.84
CA SER A 56 -21.40 18.55 -9.83
C SER A 56 -20.59 18.02 -8.64
N SER A 57 -20.57 16.70 -8.40
CA SER A 57 -19.81 16.05 -7.33
C SER A 57 -19.02 14.83 -7.81
N PRO A 58 -18.01 15.00 -8.70
CA PRO A 58 -17.36 13.88 -9.39
C PRO A 58 -16.81 12.82 -8.45
N ILE A 59 -16.13 13.22 -7.37
CA ILE A 59 -15.53 12.27 -6.39
C ILE A 59 -16.59 11.32 -5.82
N THR A 60 -17.69 11.85 -5.29
CA THR A 60 -18.76 11.03 -4.71
C THR A 60 -19.33 10.04 -5.73
N LEU A 61 -19.53 10.49 -6.97
CA LEU A 61 -20.14 9.68 -8.00
C LEU A 61 -19.19 8.63 -8.58
N THR A 62 -17.92 8.97 -8.70
CA THR A 62 -16.88 7.99 -9.04
C THR A 62 -16.75 6.91 -7.97
N THR A 63 -16.87 7.25 -6.69
CA THR A 63 -16.94 6.25 -5.61
C THR A 63 -18.17 5.37 -5.74
N VAL A 64 -19.34 5.94 -6.05
CA VAL A 64 -20.56 5.17 -6.33
C VAL A 64 -20.34 4.21 -7.51
N ALA A 65 -19.75 4.66 -8.61
CA ALA A 65 -19.41 3.80 -9.73
C ALA A 65 -18.46 2.66 -9.33
N GLY A 66 -17.43 2.96 -8.52
CA GLY A 66 -16.53 1.95 -7.96
C GLY A 66 -17.27 0.90 -7.13
N ASN A 67 -18.20 1.31 -6.26
CA ASN A 67 -19.03 0.40 -5.46
C ASN A 67 -19.91 -0.50 -6.35
N ILE A 68 -20.56 0.07 -7.37
CA ILE A 68 -21.35 -0.68 -8.36
C ILE A 68 -20.46 -1.73 -9.04
N PHE A 69 -19.27 -1.35 -9.53
CA PHE A 69 -18.36 -2.29 -10.18
C PHE A 69 -17.87 -3.38 -9.22
N ALA A 70 -17.57 -3.06 -7.97
CA ALA A 70 -17.15 -4.03 -6.97
C ALA A 70 -18.25 -5.05 -6.68
N GLU A 71 -19.50 -4.61 -6.54
CA GLU A 71 -20.63 -5.49 -6.30
C GLU A 71 -20.94 -6.36 -7.52
N LEU A 72 -20.96 -5.80 -8.73
CA LEU A 72 -21.18 -6.56 -9.96
C LEU A 72 -20.05 -7.58 -10.22
N LEU A 73 -18.80 -7.25 -9.88
CA LEU A 73 -17.68 -8.19 -9.93
C LEU A 73 -17.86 -9.33 -8.93
N SER A 74 -18.29 -9.02 -7.70
CA SER A 74 -18.55 -10.03 -6.66
C SER A 74 -19.66 -11.01 -7.05
N LYS A 75 -20.69 -10.53 -7.76
CA LYS A 75 -21.79 -11.33 -8.31
C LYS A 75 -21.41 -12.03 -9.63
N LYS A 76 -20.18 -11.87 -10.12
CA LYS A 76 -19.68 -12.42 -11.39
C LYS A 76 -20.49 -11.98 -12.63
N ILE A 77 -21.13 -10.82 -12.55
CA ILE A 77 -21.87 -10.22 -13.68
C ILE A 77 -20.89 -9.50 -14.60
N LEU A 78 -19.98 -8.70 -14.02
CA LEU A 78 -18.85 -8.13 -14.73
C LEU A 78 -17.62 -9.03 -14.54
N SER A 79 -16.87 -9.23 -15.63
CA SER A 79 -15.57 -9.87 -15.56
C SER A 79 -14.50 -8.86 -15.18
N MET A 80 -13.42 -9.36 -14.57
CA MET A 80 -12.23 -8.58 -14.24
C MET A 80 -11.63 -7.90 -15.47
N GLU A 81 -11.55 -8.63 -16.59
CA GLU A 81 -11.08 -8.15 -17.89
C GLU A 81 -11.92 -6.99 -18.44
N ALA A 82 -13.24 -7.05 -18.28
CA ALA A 82 -14.12 -5.96 -18.71
C ALA A 82 -13.91 -4.69 -17.87
N ILE A 83 -13.69 -4.84 -16.57
CA ILE A 83 -13.39 -3.72 -15.66
C ILE A 83 -12.04 -3.11 -15.99
N THR A 84 -10.97 -3.93 -16.07
CA THR A 84 -9.62 -3.42 -16.30
C THR A 84 -9.49 -2.74 -17.66
N ARG A 85 -10.03 -3.34 -18.73
CA ARG A 85 -10.04 -2.70 -20.06
C ARG A 85 -10.93 -1.47 -20.12
N GLY A 86 -12.10 -1.50 -19.48
CA GLY A 86 -13.02 -0.37 -19.49
C GLY A 86 -12.42 0.86 -18.83
N ILE A 87 -11.70 0.68 -17.71
CA ILE A 87 -10.99 1.75 -17.02
C ILE A 87 -9.75 2.20 -17.81
N ASP A 88 -8.96 1.27 -18.35
CA ASP A 88 -7.80 1.63 -19.19
C ASP A 88 -8.22 2.42 -20.43
N ALA A 89 -9.37 2.09 -21.03
CA ALA A 89 -9.94 2.81 -22.16
C ALA A 89 -10.43 4.22 -21.82
N VAL A 90 -10.66 4.54 -20.53
CA VAL A 90 -10.89 5.92 -20.06
C VAL A 90 -9.56 6.63 -19.86
N LEU A 91 -8.60 5.96 -19.21
CA LEU A 91 -7.27 6.49 -18.96
C LEU A 91 -6.48 6.73 -20.24
N LYS A 92 -6.76 6.02 -21.33
CA LYS A 92 -6.09 6.20 -22.64
C LYS A 92 -6.21 7.63 -23.17
N ASP A 93 -7.36 8.27 -22.95
CA ASP A 93 -7.65 9.62 -23.43
C ASP A 93 -7.41 10.68 -22.33
N TRP A 94 -6.55 10.37 -21.34
CA TRP A 94 -6.30 11.19 -20.14
C TRP A 94 -5.97 12.66 -20.45
N ASN A 95 -5.23 12.92 -21.53
CA ASN A 95 -4.77 14.27 -21.85
C ASN A 95 -5.95 15.18 -22.23
N ASP A 96 -6.95 14.62 -22.92
CA ASP A 96 -8.16 15.35 -23.29
C ASP A 96 -8.99 15.64 -22.04
N TYR A 97 -9.17 14.63 -21.17
CA TYR A 97 -9.94 14.80 -19.94
C TYR A 97 -9.28 15.73 -18.93
N LEU A 98 -7.94 15.83 -18.87
CA LEU A 98 -7.27 16.77 -17.98
C LEU A 98 -7.56 18.24 -18.30
N MET A 99 -7.91 18.57 -19.55
CA MET A 99 -8.26 19.93 -19.94
C MET A 99 -9.53 20.40 -19.23
N ASP A 100 -10.54 19.52 -19.14
CA ASP A 100 -11.82 19.82 -18.52
C ASP A 100 -11.83 19.46 -17.02
N TYR A 101 -11.05 18.46 -16.62
CA TYR A 101 -11.03 17.88 -15.27
C TYR A 101 -9.60 17.83 -14.70
N PRO A 102 -9.11 18.90 -14.05
CA PRO A 102 -7.73 18.95 -13.52
C PRO A 102 -7.40 17.84 -12.50
N GLN A 103 -8.42 17.31 -11.82
CA GLN A 103 -8.32 16.21 -10.85
C GLN A 103 -8.69 14.84 -11.44
N PHE A 104 -8.68 14.69 -12.77
CA PHE A 104 -9.08 13.46 -13.47
C PHE A 104 -8.53 12.17 -12.85
N PHE A 105 -7.22 12.10 -12.58
CA PHE A 105 -6.62 10.91 -11.95
C PHE A 105 -7.18 10.61 -10.55
N SER A 106 -7.50 11.65 -9.77
CA SER A 106 -8.14 11.50 -8.45
C SER A 106 -9.56 10.95 -8.59
N TYR A 107 -10.28 11.35 -9.64
CA TYR A 107 -11.63 10.87 -9.94
C TYR A 107 -11.60 9.39 -10.35
N ILE A 108 -10.72 9.01 -11.27
CA ILE A 108 -10.56 7.60 -11.65
C ILE A 108 -10.06 6.76 -10.47
N ALA A 109 -9.16 7.29 -9.64
CA ALA A 109 -8.72 6.62 -8.42
C ALA A 109 -9.87 6.34 -7.43
N ALA A 110 -10.87 7.23 -7.37
CA ALA A 110 -12.06 7.03 -6.55
C ALA A 110 -13.00 5.94 -7.07
N ILE A 111 -12.90 5.56 -8.36
CA ILE A 111 -13.54 4.34 -8.91
C ILE A 111 -12.76 3.10 -8.49
N ILE A 112 -11.41 3.16 -8.52
CA ILE A 112 -10.54 2.03 -8.20
C ILE A 112 -10.56 1.65 -6.72
N ALA A 113 -10.56 2.62 -5.81
CA ALA A 113 -10.41 2.34 -4.38
C ALA A 113 -11.46 1.34 -3.84
N PRO A 114 -12.78 1.49 -4.12
CA PRO A 114 -13.76 0.49 -3.74
C PRO A 114 -13.50 -0.93 -4.26
N LEU A 115 -12.98 -1.06 -5.50
CA LEU A 115 -12.63 -2.36 -6.07
C LEU A 115 -11.55 -3.06 -5.22
N LEU A 116 -10.52 -2.32 -4.80
CA LEU A 116 -9.41 -2.85 -3.99
C LEU A 116 -9.82 -3.17 -2.54
N ILE A 117 -10.70 -2.35 -1.97
CA ILE A 117 -11.16 -2.47 -0.56
C ILE A 117 -12.21 -3.57 -0.40
N SER A 118 -13.09 -3.75 -1.39
CA SER A 118 -14.16 -4.73 -1.32
C SER A 118 -13.64 -6.15 -1.09
N GLN A 119 -14.16 -6.81 -0.06
CA GLN A 119 -13.71 -8.15 0.35
C GLN A 119 -14.19 -9.26 -0.57
N ASN A 120 -15.33 -9.04 -1.21
CA ASN A 120 -15.96 -10.02 -2.09
C ASN A 120 -15.50 -9.87 -3.54
N ALA A 121 -14.74 -8.82 -3.85
CA ALA A 121 -14.11 -8.61 -5.13
C ALA A 121 -12.67 -9.15 -5.09
N PHE A 122 -12.34 -10.09 -5.98
CA PHE A 122 -10.98 -10.60 -6.17
C PHE A 122 -10.05 -9.59 -6.88
N PHE A 123 -10.31 -8.28 -6.73
CA PHE A 123 -9.53 -7.23 -7.38
C PHE A 123 -8.30 -6.85 -6.54
N ASP A 124 -7.12 -6.88 -7.15
CA ASP A 124 -5.83 -6.67 -6.49
C ASP A 124 -4.90 -5.71 -7.27
N PHE A 125 -3.63 -5.63 -6.86
CA PHE A 125 -2.66 -4.77 -7.55
C PHE A 125 -2.25 -5.28 -8.95
N ASN A 126 -2.41 -6.56 -9.28
CA ASN A 126 -2.25 -7.04 -10.66
C ASN A 126 -3.35 -6.48 -11.56
N ASN A 127 -4.58 -6.40 -11.05
CA ASN A 127 -5.67 -5.82 -11.82
C ASN A 127 -5.53 -4.31 -11.95
N LEU A 128 -5.08 -3.63 -10.89
CA LEU A 128 -4.70 -2.22 -11.01
C LEU A 128 -3.61 -2.03 -12.07
N LYS A 129 -2.67 -2.97 -12.17
CA LYS A 129 -1.68 -2.95 -13.23
C LYS A 129 -2.34 -3.01 -14.61
N ASP A 130 -3.36 -3.81 -14.81
CA ASP A 130 -4.02 -3.90 -16.11
C ASP A 130 -4.91 -2.67 -16.40
N CYS A 131 -5.42 -1.99 -15.36
CA CYS A 131 -6.21 -0.76 -15.52
C CYS A 131 -5.42 0.42 -16.07
N CYS A 132 -4.10 0.49 -15.90
CA CYS A 132 -3.32 1.69 -16.19
C CYS A 132 -2.20 1.49 -17.22
N THR A 133 -2.36 0.52 -18.12
CA THR A 133 -1.40 0.24 -19.19
C THR A 133 -1.20 1.45 -20.13
N SER A 134 -2.27 2.15 -20.48
CA SER A 134 -2.25 3.25 -21.46
C SER A 134 -1.58 4.55 -20.95
N ILE A 135 -1.30 4.66 -19.65
CA ILE A 135 -0.71 5.87 -19.04
C ILE A 135 0.72 5.66 -18.53
N ARG A 136 1.31 4.49 -18.80
CA ARG A 136 2.67 4.15 -18.39
C ARG A 136 3.74 4.65 -19.35
N PRO A 137 4.94 4.98 -18.85
CA PRO A 137 5.28 5.18 -17.43
C PRO A 137 4.98 6.61 -16.94
N ASP A 138 4.49 7.49 -17.82
CA ASP A 138 4.52 8.95 -17.58
C ASP A 138 3.56 9.38 -16.46
N ASN A 139 2.31 8.93 -16.51
CA ASN A 139 1.26 9.34 -15.58
C ASN A 139 0.86 8.23 -14.60
N SER A 140 1.31 6.99 -14.81
CA SER A 140 1.07 5.89 -13.88
C SER A 140 1.53 6.18 -12.43
N PRO A 141 2.63 6.91 -12.16
CA PRO A 141 3.03 7.20 -10.78
C PRO A 141 2.04 8.14 -10.10
N LYS A 142 1.62 9.21 -10.80
CA LYS A 142 0.60 10.15 -10.31
C LYS A 142 -0.71 9.43 -10.02
N PHE A 143 -1.17 8.58 -10.95
CA PHE A 143 -2.39 7.80 -10.77
C PHE A 143 -2.29 6.83 -9.59
N PHE A 144 -1.16 6.13 -9.45
CA PHE A 144 -0.94 5.19 -8.36
C PHE A 144 -0.98 5.89 -6.99
N ILE A 145 -0.35 7.06 -6.86
CA ILE A 145 -0.43 7.89 -5.65
C ILE A 145 -1.87 8.28 -5.32
N GLU A 146 -2.66 8.71 -6.31
CA GLU A 146 -4.07 9.04 -6.11
C GLU A 146 -4.85 7.82 -5.60
N VAL A 147 -4.61 6.62 -6.15
CA VAL A 147 -5.24 5.38 -5.68
C VAL A 147 -4.89 5.09 -4.22
N LEU A 148 -3.60 5.15 -3.85
CA LEU A 148 -3.17 4.94 -2.46
C LEU A 148 -3.81 5.96 -1.51
N ASN A 149 -3.85 7.23 -1.90
CA ASN A 149 -4.51 8.29 -1.13
C ASN A 149 -6.01 8.03 -0.95
N LYS A 150 -6.71 7.57 -2.00
CA LYS A 150 -8.14 7.22 -1.90
C LYS A 150 -8.37 6.07 -0.93
N ILE A 151 -7.52 5.03 -0.96
CA ILE A 151 -7.58 3.93 -0.01
C ILE A 151 -7.38 4.44 1.42
N LEU A 152 -6.34 5.24 1.68
CA LEU A 152 -6.09 5.82 3.00
C LEU A 152 -7.22 6.71 3.51
N SER A 153 -7.89 7.43 2.61
CA SER A 153 -9.01 8.32 2.96
C SER A 153 -10.36 7.60 3.14
N SER A 154 -10.46 6.33 2.76
CA SER A 154 -11.71 5.59 2.80
C SER A 154 -12.09 5.27 4.25
N LYS A 155 -13.24 5.78 4.69
CA LYS A 155 -13.75 5.58 6.07
C LYS A 155 -14.27 4.17 6.32
N GLU A 156 -14.45 3.37 5.27
CA GLU A 156 -15.05 2.03 5.33
C GLU A 156 -14.19 1.01 6.10
N THR A 157 -12.91 1.29 6.36
CA THR A 157 -12.04 0.42 7.18
C THR A 157 -12.07 0.71 8.68
N GLN A 158 -12.89 1.64 9.18
CA GLN A 158 -12.89 2.04 10.60
C GLN A 158 -13.92 1.35 11.51
N ASN A 159 -14.78 0.46 10.99
CA ASN A 159 -15.92 -0.04 11.76
C ASN A 159 -15.93 -1.52 12.13
N ILE A 160 -14.79 -2.21 12.06
CA ILE A 160 -14.65 -3.53 12.70
C ILE A 160 -13.34 -3.55 13.48
N LYS A 161 -13.42 -3.82 14.79
CA LYS A 161 -12.28 -4.01 15.71
C LYS A 161 -11.28 -5.10 15.28
N GLU A 162 -11.48 -5.72 14.12
CA GLU A 162 -10.75 -6.87 13.60
C GLU A 162 -10.21 -6.65 12.17
N GLN A 163 -10.43 -5.49 11.54
CA GLN A 163 -9.96 -5.23 10.17
C GLN A 163 -8.74 -4.30 10.13
N LEU A 164 -7.74 -4.69 9.33
CA LEU A 164 -6.62 -3.83 8.97
C LEU A 164 -7.15 -2.62 8.19
N SER A 165 -6.71 -1.42 8.56
CA SER A 165 -7.10 -0.17 7.92
C SER A 165 -5.88 0.59 7.40
N GLY A 166 -6.14 1.66 6.63
CA GLY A 166 -5.14 2.59 6.16
C GLY A 166 -3.91 1.94 5.53
N ILE A 167 -2.72 2.20 6.10
CA ILE A 167 -1.47 1.74 5.49
C ILE A 167 -1.27 0.24 5.68
N LEU A 168 -1.79 -0.32 6.79
CA LEU A 168 -1.71 -1.76 7.06
C LEU A 168 -2.52 -2.55 6.05
N TRP A 169 -3.68 -2.03 5.65
CA TRP A 169 -4.48 -2.62 4.57
C TRP A 169 -3.71 -2.67 3.26
N ILE A 170 -3.04 -1.56 2.89
CA ILE A 170 -2.25 -1.49 1.66
C ILE A 170 -1.14 -2.54 1.66
N TYR A 171 -0.35 -2.64 2.75
CA TYR A 171 0.69 -3.68 2.87
C TYR A 171 0.12 -5.09 2.80
N ASN A 172 -0.95 -5.36 3.55
CA ASN A 172 -1.57 -6.69 3.56
C ASN A 172 -2.08 -7.08 2.17
N LYS A 173 -2.80 -6.18 1.50
CA LYS A 173 -3.32 -6.41 0.15
C LYS A 173 -2.19 -6.57 -0.87
N TRP A 174 -1.12 -5.79 -0.77
CA TRP A 174 0.07 -5.92 -1.63
C TRP A 174 0.74 -7.28 -1.46
N LEU A 175 0.94 -7.72 -0.21
CA LEU A 175 1.53 -9.02 0.12
C LEU A 175 0.66 -10.21 -0.34
N ALA A 176 -0.66 -10.06 -0.29
CA ALA A 176 -1.60 -11.08 -0.73
C ALA A 176 -1.74 -11.15 -2.27
N SER A 177 -1.32 -10.11 -2.99
CA SER A 177 -1.35 -10.08 -4.46
C SER A 177 -0.25 -10.98 -5.03
N GLU A 178 -0.45 -11.53 -6.23
CA GLU A 178 0.69 -12.06 -6.98
C GLU A 178 1.72 -10.96 -7.20
N TYR A 179 3.01 -11.31 -7.22
CA TYR A 179 4.08 -10.34 -7.23
C TYR A 179 4.00 -9.38 -8.44
N VAL A 180 3.75 -8.10 -8.14
CA VAL A 180 3.85 -6.98 -9.08
C VAL A 180 5.02 -6.11 -8.66
N PRO A 181 6.03 -5.87 -9.51
CA PRO A 181 7.08 -4.93 -9.19
C PRO A 181 6.56 -3.48 -9.24
N LEU A 182 7.08 -2.62 -8.39
CA LEU A 182 6.70 -1.20 -8.32
C LEU A 182 7.01 -0.46 -9.61
N ASP A 183 8.05 -0.86 -10.34
CA ASP A 183 8.49 -0.23 -11.61
C ASP A 183 7.39 -0.20 -12.68
N ILE A 184 6.40 -1.09 -12.59
CA ILE A 184 5.18 -1.10 -13.38
C ILE A 184 4.34 0.16 -13.14
N PHE A 185 4.28 0.66 -11.92
CA PHE A 185 3.54 1.87 -11.57
C PHE A 185 4.44 3.10 -11.54
N MET A 186 5.63 2.96 -10.98
CA MET A 186 6.56 4.03 -10.67
C MET A 186 8.00 3.58 -10.94
N PRO A 187 8.62 4.01 -12.06
CA PRO A 187 10.02 3.73 -12.34
C PRO A 187 10.93 4.31 -11.26
N ASP A 188 12.09 3.67 -11.04
CA ASP A 188 13.06 4.04 -9.99
C ASP A 188 13.41 5.54 -9.98
N ASN A 189 13.57 6.14 -11.16
CA ASN A 189 13.92 7.56 -11.30
C ASN A 189 12.81 8.54 -10.88
N GLN A 190 11.57 8.06 -10.68
CA GLN A 190 10.45 8.88 -10.21
C GLN A 190 10.18 8.74 -8.71
N ILE A 191 10.81 7.79 -8.02
CA ILE A 191 10.61 7.57 -6.58
C ILE A 191 10.85 8.86 -5.79
N ASN A 192 11.96 9.55 -6.08
CA ASN A 192 12.30 10.80 -5.38
C ASN A 192 11.25 11.90 -5.54
N LYS A 193 10.57 11.94 -6.68
CA LYS A 193 9.55 12.97 -6.99
C LYS A 193 8.28 12.78 -6.16
N TYR A 194 7.93 11.54 -5.85
CA TYR A 194 6.69 11.18 -5.17
C TYR A 194 6.90 10.71 -3.73
N PHE A 195 8.14 10.64 -3.28
CA PHE A 195 8.43 10.43 -1.87
C PHE A 195 8.09 11.70 -1.11
N GLU A 196 6.97 11.64 -0.39
CA GLU A 196 6.70 12.55 0.71
C GLU A 196 7.13 11.87 2.01
N ASN A 197 7.51 12.65 3.03
CA ASN A 197 8.01 12.10 4.29
C ASN A 197 6.88 11.54 5.19
N ASP A 198 5.97 10.78 4.58
CA ASP A 198 4.69 10.35 5.09
C ASP A 198 4.54 8.82 5.05
N ARG A 199 3.30 8.32 5.16
CA ARG A 199 3.00 6.87 5.09
C ARG A 199 3.21 6.30 3.69
N ILE A 200 2.79 7.03 2.65
CA ILE A 200 2.86 6.56 1.26
C ILE A 200 4.30 6.53 0.79
N GLY A 201 5.09 7.56 1.05
CA GLY A 201 6.51 7.60 0.67
C GLY A 201 7.29 6.45 1.27
N ALA A 202 7.06 6.13 2.54
CA ALA A 202 7.68 4.98 3.20
C ALA A 202 7.24 3.64 2.57
N PHE A 203 5.95 3.51 2.22
CA PHE A 203 5.43 2.34 1.49
C PHE A 203 6.12 2.16 0.14
N LEU A 204 6.12 3.19 -0.71
CA LEU A 204 6.75 3.15 -2.02
C LEU A 204 8.22 2.76 -1.94
N LEU A 205 8.96 3.40 -1.04
CA LEU A 205 10.37 3.12 -0.85
C LEU A 205 10.60 1.67 -0.38
N SER A 206 9.73 1.15 0.50
CA SER A 206 9.84 -0.23 0.97
C SER A 206 9.61 -1.25 -0.15
N ILE A 207 8.63 -1.01 -1.02
CA ILE A 207 8.37 -1.90 -2.16
C ILE A 207 9.51 -1.80 -3.18
N ALA A 208 10.02 -0.60 -3.46
CA ALA A 208 11.15 -0.40 -4.37
C ALA A 208 12.42 -1.13 -3.91
N ILE A 209 12.74 -1.03 -2.61
CA ILE A 209 13.86 -1.76 -2.00
C ILE A 209 13.61 -3.27 -2.07
N TYR A 210 12.38 -3.71 -1.75
CA TYR A 210 12.00 -5.12 -1.81
C TYR A 210 12.16 -5.71 -3.22
N ASP A 211 11.78 -4.99 -4.27
CA ASP A 211 11.94 -5.44 -5.65
C ASP A 211 13.41 -5.75 -5.95
N LYS A 212 14.33 -4.93 -5.47
CA LYS A 212 15.78 -5.18 -5.62
C LYS A 212 16.25 -6.33 -4.74
N LEU A 213 15.78 -6.43 -3.50
CA LEU A 213 16.11 -7.56 -2.62
C LEU A 213 15.67 -8.89 -3.22
N LYS A 214 14.46 -8.95 -3.79
CA LYS A 214 13.85 -10.18 -4.33
C LYS A 214 14.62 -10.77 -5.50
N VAL A 215 15.10 -9.92 -6.42
CA VAL A 215 15.76 -10.37 -7.66
C VAL A 215 17.26 -10.59 -7.51
N THR A 216 17.85 -10.20 -6.38
CA THR A 216 19.30 -10.19 -6.18
C THR A 216 19.77 -11.42 -5.42
N ASP A 217 20.85 -12.05 -5.89
CA ASP A 217 21.51 -13.16 -5.20
C ASP A 217 22.11 -12.69 -3.85
N SER A 218 21.91 -13.48 -2.80
CA SER A 218 22.36 -13.16 -1.44
C SER A 218 23.86 -12.86 -1.34
N ARG A 219 24.70 -13.44 -2.21
CA ARG A 219 26.16 -13.25 -2.22
C ARG A 219 26.59 -11.84 -2.62
N VAL A 220 25.78 -11.17 -3.45
CA VAL A 220 26.07 -9.82 -3.97
C VAL A 220 25.11 -8.76 -3.46
N LEU A 221 24.09 -9.19 -2.70
CA LEU A 221 22.98 -8.39 -2.21
C LEU A 221 23.40 -7.05 -1.60
N TYR A 222 24.36 -7.07 -0.67
CA TYR A 222 24.84 -5.86 -0.01
C TYR A 222 25.32 -4.80 -1.01
N ASN A 223 26.19 -5.20 -1.94
CA ASN A 223 26.82 -4.26 -2.89
C ASN A 223 25.81 -3.77 -3.95
N VAL A 224 24.97 -4.67 -4.47
CA VAL A 224 23.95 -4.34 -5.48
C VAL A 224 22.92 -3.40 -4.88
N LEU A 225 22.41 -3.69 -3.69
CA LEU A 225 21.41 -2.85 -3.04
C LEU A 225 22.00 -1.50 -2.66
N HIS A 226 23.20 -1.47 -2.08
CA HIS A 226 23.87 -0.22 -1.73
C HIS A 226 24.09 0.66 -2.96
N SER A 227 24.62 0.10 -4.05
CA SER A 227 24.80 0.80 -5.32
C SER A 227 23.48 1.31 -5.90
N TRP A 228 22.42 0.51 -5.84
CA TRP A 228 21.10 0.91 -6.33
C TRP A 228 20.53 2.07 -5.51
N ILE A 229 20.59 1.99 -4.18
CA ILE A 229 20.11 3.06 -3.28
C ILE A 229 20.86 4.35 -3.57
N SER A 230 22.20 4.31 -3.61
CA SER A 230 23.02 5.51 -3.87
C SER A 230 22.83 6.11 -5.26
N THR A 231 22.33 5.34 -6.23
CA THR A 231 22.07 5.82 -7.60
C THR A 231 20.66 6.37 -7.77
N ASN A 232 19.66 5.73 -7.13
CA ASN A 232 18.25 5.98 -7.41
C ASN A 232 17.53 6.77 -6.32
N ILE A 233 18.06 6.82 -5.10
CA ILE A 233 17.43 7.51 -3.97
C ILE A 233 18.28 8.73 -3.58
N SER A 234 17.64 9.89 -3.42
CA SER A 234 18.34 11.13 -3.09
C SER A 234 18.95 11.06 -1.69
N ALA A 235 20.06 11.78 -1.50
CA ALA A 235 20.72 11.87 -0.20
C ALA A 235 19.80 12.43 0.90
N GLU A 236 18.86 13.31 0.53
CA GLU A 236 17.85 13.87 1.45
C GLU A 236 16.91 12.79 1.98
N ILE A 237 16.44 11.90 1.10
CA ILE A 237 15.55 10.80 1.49
C ILE A 237 16.31 9.76 2.33
N ILE A 238 17.54 9.41 1.96
CA ILE A 238 18.40 8.51 2.74
C ILE A 238 18.64 9.07 4.17
N LYS A 239 18.59 10.40 4.32
CA LYS A 239 18.69 11.07 5.62
C LYS A 239 17.42 11.04 6.45
N CYS A 240 16.26 10.85 5.84
CA CYS A 240 15.01 10.76 6.58
C CYS A 240 14.98 9.49 7.43
N ARG A 241 14.57 9.60 8.70
CA ARG A 241 14.38 8.44 9.59
C ARG A 241 13.43 7.39 8.99
N GLN A 242 12.46 7.83 8.19
CA GLN A 242 11.51 6.97 7.48
C GLN A 242 12.16 6.05 6.44
N PHE A 243 13.37 6.38 5.96
CA PHE A 243 14.15 5.50 5.11
C PHE A 243 14.48 4.18 5.81
N VAL A 244 14.89 4.25 7.08
CA VAL A 244 15.23 3.05 7.87
C VAL A 244 13.99 2.19 8.07
N ARG A 245 12.83 2.80 8.35
CA ARG A 245 11.56 2.07 8.41
C ARG A 245 11.25 1.33 7.11
N ALA A 246 11.38 2.02 5.98
CA ALA A 246 11.13 1.43 4.66
C ALA A 246 12.10 0.26 4.35
N LEU A 247 13.38 0.42 4.69
CA LEU A 247 14.39 -0.62 4.55
C LEU A 247 14.05 -1.85 5.42
N THR A 248 13.69 -1.64 6.69
CA THR A 248 13.31 -2.73 7.60
C THR A 248 12.10 -3.50 7.07
N ILE A 249 11.07 -2.79 6.62
CA ILE A 249 9.88 -3.40 6.00
C ILE A 249 10.28 -4.23 4.78
N ALA A 250 11.08 -3.66 3.87
CA ALA A 250 11.51 -4.34 2.65
C ALA A 250 12.26 -5.64 2.94
N ILE A 251 13.17 -5.63 3.92
CA ILE A 251 13.91 -6.82 4.34
C ILE A 251 12.95 -7.88 4.89
N ILE A 252 12.00 -7.50 5.75
CA ILE A 252 11.01 -8.45 6.28
C ILE A 252 10.20 -9.08 5.14
N ILE A 253 9.73 -8.27 4.19
CA ILE A 253 8.98 -8.77 3.02
C ILE A 253 9.83 -9.74 2.19
N ALA A 254 11.11 -9.43 1.96
CA ALA A 254 12.02 -10.32 1.24
C ALA A 254 12.21 -11.66 1.98
N SER A 255 12.39 -11.61 3.29
CA SER A 255 12.58 -12.81 4.12
C SER A 255 11.34 -13.70 4.16
N LEU A 256 10.12 -13.15 4.17
CA LEU A 256 8.87 -13.92 4.07
C LEU A 256 8.75 -14.71 2.76
N ASN A 257 9.27 -14.17 1.66
CA ASN A 257 9.17 -14.77 0.33
C ASN A 257 10.33 -15.72 0.02
N SER A 258 11.42 -15.62 0.77
CA SER A 258 12.51 -16.58 0.72
C SER A 258 12.11 -17.88 1.43
N LYS A 259 12.63 -19.04 1.01
CA LYS A 259 12.40 -20.33 1.70
C LYS A 259 13.02 -20.39 3.12
N LEU A 260 13.45 -19.26 3.67
CA LEU A 260 13.93 -19.18 5.03
C LEU A 260 12.77 -19.49 5.96
N SER A 261 13.05 -20.29 6.99
CA SER A 261 12.14 -20.44 8.12
C SER A 261 11.84 -19.04 8.67
N TYR A 262 10.64 -18.84 9.24
CA TYR A 262 10.30 -17.67 10.07
C TYR A 262 11.29 -17.42 11.25
N GLU A 263 12.29 -18.29 11.40
CA GLU A 263 13.38 -18.23 12.35
C GLU A 263 14.53 -17.31 11.93
N ASP A 264 14.76 -17.03 10.63
CA ASP A 264 15.93 -16.27 10.14
C ASP A 264 15.56 -15.02 9.32
N PHE A 265 14.71 -14.14 9.86
CA PHE A 265 14.31 -12.91 9.17
C PHE A 265 15.49 -11.98 8.82
N PHE A 266 16.49 -11.89 9.71
CA PHE A 266 17.69 -11.08 9.50
C PHE A 266 18.92 -11.96 9.52
N ASP A 267 19.53 -12.14 8.34
CA ASP A 267 20.87 -12.69 8.22
C ASP A 267 21.92 -11.59 8.43
N HIS A 268 23.20 -11.98 8.37
CA HIS A 268 24.33 -11.06 8.50
C HIS A 268 24.34 -9.94 7.45
N VAL A 269 23.79 -10.15 6.24
CA VAL A 269 23.73 -9.13 5.19
C VAL A 269 22.67 -8.09 5.53
N HIS A 270 21.49 -8.54 5.97
CA HIS A 270 20.40 -7.69 6.40
C HIS A 270 20.81 -6.80 7.59
N VAL A 271 21.46 -7.40 8.60
CA VAL A 271 22.02 -6.68 9.75
C VAL A 271 23.01 -5.63 9.30
N LYS A 272 23.97 -6.00 8.43
CA LYS A 272 24.97 -5.07 7.91
C LYS A 272 24.35 -3.89 7.15
N LEU A 273 23.28 -4.12 6.37
CA LEU A 273 22.55 -3.05 5.68
C LEU A 273 21.88 -2.10 6.66
N LEU A 274 21.14 -2.64 7.64
CA LEU A 274 20.48 -1.82 8.66
C LEU A 274 21.48 -1.01 9.47
N THR A 275 22.55 -1.64 9.97
CA THR A 275 23.62 -0.93 10.67
C THR A 275 24.23 0.15 9.80
N TYR A 276 24.50 -0.11 8.52
CA TYR A 276 25.03 0.92 7.64
C TYR A 276 24.08 2.13 7.55
N TYR A 277 22.79 1.96 7.27
CA TYR A 277 21.88 3.10 7.05
C TYR A 277 21.35 3.77 8.33
N ILE A 278 21.46 3.11 9.48
CA ILE A 278 21.24 3.73 10.79
C ILE A 278 22.43 4.62 11.16
N TRP A 279 23.65 4.12 10.91
CA TRP A 279 24.91 4.73 11.37
C TRP A 279 25.74 5.38 10.24
N SER A 280 25.18 5.57 9.05
CA SER A 280 25.92 5.95 7.82
C SER A 280 26.61 7.30 7.91
N GLU A 281 26.13 8.18 8.78
CA GLU A 281 26.66 9.52 8.99
C GLU A 281 26.95 9.72 10.50
N PRO A 282 27.95 10.54 10.86
CA PRO A 282 28.20 10.93 12.24
C PRO A 282 27.09 11.88 12.70
N LEU A 283 25.93 11.30 12.99
CA LEU A 283 24.75 12.01 13.47
C LEU A 283 24.81 12.16 14.99
N PRO A 284 24.19 13.21 15.55
CA PRO A 284 23.97 13.28 16.99
C PRO A 284 23.21 12.05 17.49
N GLU A 285 23.54 11.60 18.71
CA GLU A 285 22.91 10.43 19.34
C GLU A 285 21.36 10.42 19.25
N PRO A 286 20.64 11.53 19.48
CA PRO A 286 19.18 11.53 19.36
C PRO A 286 18.65 11.24 17.94
N GLU A 287 19.40 11.60 16.90
CA GLU A 287 19.02 11.33 15.51
C GLU A 287 19.28 9.86 15.14
N ILE A 288 20.34 9.27 15.68
CA ILE A 288 20.62 7.83 15.56
C ILE A 288 19.50 7.05 16.24
N GLN A 289 19.17 7.39 17.49
CA GLN A 289 18.07 6.76 18.22
C GLN A 289 16.74 6.93 17.49
N ALA A 290 16.47 8.09 16.87
CA ALA A 290 15.28 8.28 16.04
C ALA A 290 15.23 7.34 14.83
N ARG A 291 16.39 6.99 14.22
CA ARG A 291 16.48 6.00 13.13
C ARG A 291 16.31 4.57 13.64
N GLU A 292 16.96 4.22 14.75
CA GLU A 292 16.80 2.93 15.41
C GLU A 292 15.33 2.65 15.76
N VAL A 293 14.64 3.63 16.34
CA VAL A 293 13.21 3.55 16.65
C VAL A 293 12.35 3.36 15.39
N GLN A 294 12.73 3.94 14.25
CA GLN A 294 12.04 3.70 12.98
C GLN A 294 12.20 2.26 12.46
N CYS A 295 13.33 1.60 12.77
CA CYS A 295 13.47 0.17 12.51
C CYS A 295 12.45 -0.64 13.32
N LEU A 296 12.27 -0.31 14.61
CA LEU A 296 11.26 -0.95 15.48
C LEU A 296 9.83 -0.72 14.97
N TYR A 297 9.52 0.49 14.51
CA TYR A 297 8.22 0.77 13.89
C TYR A 297 8.00 0.00 12.58
N GLY A 298 9.05 -0.24 11.78
CA GLY A 298 8.96 -1.11 10.60
C GLY A 298 8.55 -2.54 10.97
N ILE A 299 9.15 -3.11 12.02
CA ILE A 299 8.80 -4.44 12.53
C ILE A 299 7.35 -4.48 13.02
N GLN A 300 6.92 -3.45 13.76
CA GLN A 300 5.56 -3.34 14.28
C GLN A 300 4.52 -3.29 13.15
N ILE A 301 4.73 -2.44 12.14
CA ILE A 301 3.86 -2.34 10.96
C ILE A 301 3.73 -3.69 10.26
N MET A 302 4.86 -4.39 10.03
CA MET A 302 4.82 -5.70 9.39
C MET A 302 4.16 -6.77 10.24
N SER A 303 4.42 -6.78 11.56
CA SER A 303 3.73 -7.69 12.47
C SER A 303 2.22 -7.48 12.38
N ALA A 304 1.74 -6.23 12.38
CA ALA A 304 0.32 -5.93 12.28
C ALA A 304 -0.26 -6.32 10.91
N ALA A 305 0.39 -5.96 9.81
CA ALA A 305 -0.04 -6.32 8.45
C ALA A 305 -0.12 -7.84 8.23
N LEU A 306 0.69 -8.62 8.96
CA LEU A 306 0.72 -10.09 8.96
C LEU A 306 -0.16 -10.72 10.05
N GLN A 307 -0.97 -9.93 10.77
CA GLN A 307 -1.86 -10.39 11.85
C GLN A 307 -1.12 -11.06 13.02
N TYR A 308 -0.01 -10.47 13.45
CA TYR A 308 0.81 -10.83 14.60
C TYR A 308 1.34 -12.27 14.60
N PRO A 309 2.23 -12.64 13.65
CA PRO A 309 2.84 -13.96 13.62
C PRO A 309 3.55 -14.27 14.95
N ARG A 310 3.26 -15.45 15.51
CA ARG A 310 3.69 -15.81 16.87
C ARG A 310 5.21 -15.72 17.03
N GLY A 311 5.64 -14.87 17.97
CA GLY A 311 7.04 -14.70 18.35
C GLY A 311 7.91 -13.95 17.34
N MET A 312 7.36 -13.49 16.20
CA MET A 312 8.12 -12.74 15.19
C MET A 312 8.79 -11.50 15.79
N VAL A 313 8.01 -10.64 16.45
CA VAL A 313 8.53 -9.38 17.01
C VAL A 313 9.56 -9.63 18.09
N LEU A 314 9.29 -10.57 19.01
CA LEU A 314 10.21 -10.94 20.08
C LEU A 314 11.57 -11.41 19.54
N ARG A 315 11.57 -12.30 18.53
CA ARG A 315 12.81 -12.79 17.90
C ARG A 315 13.58 -11.67 17.20
N LEU A 316 12.88 -10.84 16.42
CA LEU A 316 13.48 -9.71 15.71
C LEU A 316 14.11 -8.70 16.67
N PHE A 317 13.43 -8.37 17.78
CA PHE A 317 13.95 -7.44 18.79
C PHE A 317 15.19 -8.01 19.48
N HIS A 318 15.15 -9.29 19.91
CA HIS A 318 16.34 -9.95 20.46
C HIS A 318 17.50 -9.96 19.47
N LYS A 319 17.26 -10.26 18.19
CA LYS A 319 18.30 -10.32 17.16
C LYS A 319 18.96 -8.95 16.96
N LEU A 320 18.16 -7.88 16.85
CA LEU A 320 18.69 -6.52 16.68
C LEU A 320 19.44 -6.02 17.91
N TYR A 321 19.04 -6.42 19.11
CA TYR A 321 19.76 -6.11 20.35
C TYR A 321 21.09 -6.88 20.44
N GLN A 322 21.07 -8.21 20.23
CA GLN A 322 22.25 -9.07 20.30
C GLN A 322 23.33 -8.67 19.28
N ASP A 323 22.90 -8.28 18.08
CA ASP A 323 23.82 -7.83 17.02
C ASP A 323 24.21 -6.35 17.14
N SER A 324 23.81 -5.66 18.23
CA SER A 324 24.12 -4.25 18.48
C SER A 324 23.67 -3.30 17.36
N VAL A 325 22.55 -3.63 16.70
CA VAL A 325 21.96 -2.78 15.65
C VAL A 325 21.13 -1.66 16.27
N ILE A 326 20.50 -1.94 17.42
CA ILE A 326 19.64 -1.03 18.16
C ILE A 326 20.09 -0.97 19.61
N SER A 327 20.29 0.25 20.11
CA SER A 327 20.60 0.52 21.51
C SER A 327 19.47 0.15 22.48
N LYS A 328 19.81 -0.14 23.73
CA LYS A 328 18.84 -0.38 24.81
C LYS A 328 17.93 0.85 24.99
N GLU A 329 18.50 2.04 24.91
CA GLU A 329 17.83 3.32 25.04
C GLU A 329 16.74 3.48 23.98
N SER A 330 16.99 3.09 22.73
CA SER A 330 16.00 3.14 21.66
C SER A 330 14.83 2.18 21.86
N PHE A 331 15.05 0.99 22.44
CA PHE A 331 13.95 0.11 22.82
C PHE A 331 13.08 0.74 23.91
N GLU A 332 13.68 1.41 24.88
CA GLU A 332 12.95 2.13 25.94
C GLU A 332 12.22 3.38 25.41
N ILE A 333 12.83 4.13 24.50
CA ILE A 333 12.17 5.25 23.80
C ILE A 333 10.95 4.72 23.05
N TRP A 334 11.13 3.67 22.24
CA TRP A 334 10.02 3.05 21.53
C TRP A 334 8.95 2.56 22.51
N LYS A 335 9.28 1.95 23.64
CA LYS A 335 8.29 1.49 24.63
C LYS A 335 7.47 2.63 25.24
N LYS A 336 8.10 3.77 25.55
CA LYS A 336 7.50 4.93 26.25
C LYS A 336 6.79 5.93 25.34
N ASP A 337 7.10 5.90 24.05
CA ASP A 337 6.59 6.89 23.11
C ASP A 337 5.09 6.68 22.83
N ASP A 338 4.24 7.35 23.60
CA ASP A 338 2.79 7.37 23.39
C ASP A 338 2.36 8.48 22.39
N LYS A 339 3.32 9.27 21.86
CA LYS A 339 3.05 10.46 21.05
C LYS A 339 3.57 10.28 19.62
N PHE A 340 2.72 9.80 18.73
CA PHE A 340 3.04 9.80 17.31
C PHE A 340 2.85 11.18 16.67
N ASN A 341 3.75 11.49 15.73
CA ASN A 341 3.61 12.63 14.84
C ASN A 341 2.39 12.41 13.94
N ALA A 342 1.59 13.46 13.75
CA ALA A 342 0.34 13.43 12.98
C ALA A 342 0.51 12.67 11.66
N GLY A 343 -0.38 11.71 11.39
CA GLY A 343 -0.35 10.92 10.18
C GLY A 343 0.28 9.53 10.32
N PHE A 344 0.28 8.91 11.51
CA PHE A 344 0.69 7.50 11.74
C PHE A 344 -0.17 6.79 12.81
N ASP A 345 -1.41 7.25 13.03
CA ASP A 345 -2.19 6.91 14.24
C ASP A 345 -2.63 5.42 14.36
N GLU A 346 -2.63 4.66 13.25
CA GLU A 346 -2.86 3.20 13.23
C GLU A 346 -1.75 2.41 13.97
N ASP A 347 -0.63 3.06 14.27
CA ASP A 347 0.49 2.48 15.02
C ASP A 347 0.12 2.28 16.51
N LEU A 348 -0.87 2.97 17.08
CA LEU A 348 -1.14 2.90 18.53
C LEU A 348 -1.85 1.61 18.97
N GLU A 349 -2.84 1.13 18.20
CA GLU A 349 -3.58 -0.09 18.52
C GLU A 349 -2.68 -1.33 18.40
N THR A 350 -1.71 -1.29 17.48
CA THR A 350 -0.76 -2.39 17.25
C THR A 350 0.33 -2.46 18.33
N LYS A 351 0.74 -1.30 18.86
CA LYS A 351 1.83 -1.20 19.85
C LYS A 351 1.49 -1.85 21.18
N ASN A 352 0.30 -1.59 21.72
CA ASN A 352 -0.09 -2.10 23.04
C ASN A 352 -0.03 -3.63 23.12
N MET A 353 -0.52 -4.32 22.09
CA MET A 353 -0.44 -5.78 21.99
C MET A 353 1.00 -6.27 21.91
N ILE A 354 1.84 -5.59 21.14
CA ILE A 354 3.25 -5.96 20.97
C ILE A 354 4.04 -5.75 22.26
N VAL A 355 3.81 -4.66 23.00
CA VAL A 355 4.46 -4.39 24.29
C VAL A 355 4.20 -5.54 25.27
N VAL A 356 2.96 -6.05 25.34
CA VAL A 356 2.63 -7.21 26.18
C VAL A 356 3.43 -8.45 25.78
N VAL A 357 3.58 -8.72 24.48
CA VAL A 357 4.38 -9.84 23.96
C VAL A 357 5.87 -9.67 24.26
N LEU A 358 6.35 -8.43 24.33
CA LEU A 358 7.75 -8.09 24.58
C LEU A 358 8.12 -7.95 26.06
N ASN A 359 7.18 -8.13 26.98
CA ASN A 359 7.47 -8.07 28.42
C ASN A 359 8.71 -8.90 28.83
N PRO A 360 8.88 -10.17 28.39
CA PRO A 360 10.07 -10.95 28.71
C PRO A 360 11.38 -10.32 28.19
N PHE A 361 11.35 -9.71 27.00
CA PHE A 361 12.50 -9.02 26.43
C PHE A 361 12.88 -7.79 27.27
N PHE A 362 11.92 -6.96 27.65
CA PHE A 362 12.19 -5.79 28.47
C PHE A 362 12.69 -6.16 29.88
N ILE A 363 12.15 -7.22 30.48
CA ILE A 363 12.68 -7.75 31.76
C ILE A 363 14.15 -8.17 31.58
N SER A 364 14.52 -8.80 30.46
CA SER A 364 15.91 -9.18 30.20
C SER A 364 16.86 -8.00 29.96
N LEU A 365 16.33 -6.80 29.70
CA LEU A 365 17.11 -5.57 29.56
C LEU A 365 17.29 -4.85 30.90
N GLU A 366 16.47 -5.12 31.90
CA GLU A 366 16.62 -4.55 33.24
C GLU A 366 17.93 -5.04 33.88
N PRO A 367 18.67 -4.18 34.59
CA PRO A 367 19.86 -4.64 35.31
C PRO A 367 19.44 -5.71 36.31
N ASN A 368 20.16 -6.84 36.33
CA ASN A 368 20.04 -7.77 37.44
C ASN A 368 20.61 -7.07 38.67
N ASP A 369 19.77 -6.67 39.63
CA ASP A 369 20.19 -6.18 40.95
C ASP A 369 20.81 -7.30 41.82
N SER A 370 21.49 -8.28 41.21
CA SER A 370 22.08 -9.44 41.90
C SER A 370 23.61 -9.52 41.85
N ASP A 371 24.29 -8.49 41.35
CA ASP A 371 25.75 -8.38 41.38
C ASP A 371 26.19 -7.14 42.19
N GLU A 372 25.53 -6.87 43.33
CA GLU A 372 26.13 -6.12 44.44
C GLU A 372 26.50 -7.12 45.53
N ASP A 373 27.82 -7.34 45.68
CA ASP A 373 28.49 -8.19 46.69
C ASP A 373 28.09 -7.90 48.15
#